data_AF-A0A9R1SZZ0-F1
#
_entry.id   AF-A0A9R1SZZ0-F1
#
_cell.length_a   1.000
_cell.length_b   1.000
_cell.length_c   1.000
_cell.angle_alpha   90.00
_cell.angle_beta   90.00
_cell.angle_gamma   90.00
#
_symmetry.space_group_name_H-M   'P 1'
#
loop_
_entity.id
_entity.type
_entity.pdbx_description
1 polymer ?
#
loop_
_entity_poly.entity_id
_entity_poly.type
_entity_poly.pdbx_seq_one_letter_code
_entity_poly.pdbx_strand_id
1 'polypeptide(L)'
;MRLEACVDRTWETLNTGHWKDVEVRHRYCYTICSALKCIVLEMSSKNLDDSSKIAVTTKMIEQVDKGLLLGAPLEEIPDLLTKIASRLNEEICPDTCKDPGILQCDSKNIVKNLLPGMGWVERLKTPSMETFYRDIFVKKIPAVLEGCIDHWRALTRWKNPNYLLKMGGTRTVPIEIGSKYTEEDWSQHLITLSEFIKSHVTKNNDKLGYLAQHQLFEQIPELKEDFSIPDYCSFSDNTEDSFPDINAWFGPKGTVSPLHYDPKNNLLCQVFGCKRVILYHPNDSNNLYPYDTRLLCNTAQVDPINPDYDNFPDFKYARGMMCYLNEGEMLFIPPGWWHHVVSLTPCFSISFWW
;
A
#
# COMPACT_ATOMS: atom_id res chain seq x y z
N MET A 1 2.37 -12.03 -33.96
CA MET A 1 0.96 -11.87 -34.41
C MET A 1 -0.02 -12.71 -33.59
N ARG A 2 0.13 -14.05 -33.48
CA ARG A 2 -0.85 -14.87 -32.72
C ARG A 2 -0.81 -14.65 -31.19
N LEU A 3 0.38 -14.55 -30.58
CA LEU A 3 0.50 -14.35 -29.13
C LEU A 3 0.03 -12.96 -28.68
N GLU A 4 0.36 -11.91 -29.44
CA GLU A 4 -0.10 -10.55 -29.14
C GLU A 4 -1.64 -10.48 -29.10
N ALA A 5 -2.30 -11.08 -30.09
CA ALA A 5 -3.75 -11.20 -30.10
C ALA A 5 -4.30 -11.97 -28.89
N CYS A 6 -3.58 -12.97 -28.37
CA CYS A 6 -3.99 -13.66 -27.14
C CYS A 6 -3.84 -12.77 -25.89
N VAL A 7 -2.74 -12.02 -25.77
CA VAL A 7 -2.53 -11.05 -24.69
C VAL A 7 -3.60 -9.96 -24.73
N ASP A 8 -3.86 -9.40 -25.90
CA ASP A 8 -4.87 -8.34 -26.08
C ASP A 8 -6.26 -8.87 -25.76
N ARG A 9 -6.63 -10.05 -26.26
CA ARG A 9 -7.94 -10.66 -26.02
C ARG A 9 -8.17 -10.97 -24.55
N THR A 10 -7.15 -11.50 -23.87
CA THR A 10 -7.24 -11.78 -22.44
C THR A 10 -7.29 -10.49 -21.64
N TRP A 11 -6.48 -9.48 -21.98
CA TRP A 11 -6.56 -8.15 -21.37
C TRP A 11 -7.94 -7.51 -21.53
N GLU A 12 -8.52 -7.51 -22.72
CA GLU A 12 -9.87 -7.00 -22.98
C GLU A 12 -10.91 -7.69 -22.10
N THR A 13 -10.80 -9.02 -21.97
CA THR A 13 -11.72 -9.81 -21.14
C THR A 13 -11.62 -9.42 -19.67
N LEU A 14 -10.40 -9.18 -19.17
CA LEU A 14 -10.17 -8.74 -17.79
C LEU A 14 -10.66 -7.32 -17.52
N ASN A 15 -10.70 -6.46 -18.55
CA ASN A 15 -11.06 -5.04 -18.43
C ASN A 15 -12.48 -4.73 -18.95
N THR A 16 -13.26 -5.74 -19.31
CA THR A 16 -14.66 -5.58 -19.74
C THR A 16 -15.60 -6.00 -18.61
N GLY A 17 -16.41 -5.07 -18.11
CA GLY A 17 -17.36 -5.34 -17.03
C GLY A 17 -16.76 -5.13 -15.62
N HIS A 18 -17.39 -5.72 -14.60
CA HIS A 18 -16.91 -5.59 -13.22
C HIS A 18 -15.87 -6.65 -12.90
N TRP A 19 -14.75 -6.23 -12.29
CA TRP A 19 -13.64 -7.12 -11.91
C TRP A 19 -14.05 -8.36 -11.11
N LYS A 20 -15.01 -8.21 -10.18
CA LYS A 20 -15.53 -9.31 -9.35
C LYS A 20 -16.18 -10.45 -10.15
N ASP A 21 -16.61 -10.18 -11.37
CA ASP A 21 -17.32 -11.13 -12.24
C ASP A 21 -16.34 -11.85 -13.20
N VAL A 22 -15.05 -11.49 -13.17
CA VAL A 22 -14.02 -12.10 -13.99
C VAL A 22 -13.66 -13.49 -13.46
N GLU A 23 -13.91 -14.52 -14.25
CA GLU A 23 -13.53 -15.88 -13.88
C GLU A 23 -12.01 -16.04 -13.74
N VAL A 24 -11.57 -16.77 -12.71
CA VAL A 24 -10.15 -17.04 -12.44
C VAL A 24 -9.43 -17.67 -13.63
N ARG A 25 -10.12 -18.46 -14.46
CA ARG A 25 -9.56 -19.09 -15.67
C ARG A 25 -9.03 -18.06 -16.66
N HIS A 26 -9.71 -16.92 -16.82
CA HIS A 26 -9.23 -15.83 -17.68
C HIS A 26 -7.97 -15.18 -17.12
N ARG A 27 -7.85 -15.09 -15.79
CA ARG A 27 -6.66 -14.58 -15.09
C ARG A 27 -5.47 -15.53 -15.21
N TYR A 28 -5.70 -16.86 -15.14
CA TYR A 28 -4.67 -17.85 -15.45
C TYR A 28 -4.19 -17.73 -16.91
N CYS A 29 -5.11 -17.59 -17.87
CA CYS A 29 -4.74 -17.38 -19.27
C CYS A 29 -3.86 -16.13 -19.47
N TYR A 30 -4.19 -15.01 -18.81
CA TYR A 30 -3.40 -13.79 -18.89
C TYR A 30 -1.99 -13.96 -18.29
N THR A 31 -1.88 -14.71 -17.19
CA THR A 31 -0.61 -15.08 -16.55
C THR A 31 0.29 -15.88 -17.50
N ILE A 32 -0.27 -16.91 -18.14
CA ILE A 32 0.45 -17.73 -19.12
C ILE A 32 0.85 -16.90 -20.35
N CYS A 33 -0.05 -16.07 -20.88
CA CYS A 33 0.25 -15.20 -22.02
C CYS A 33 1.37 -14.20 -21.69
N SER A 34 1.39 -13.66 -20.47
CA SER A 34 2.44 -12.76 -20.00
C SER A 34 3.80 -13.46 -19.93
N ALA A 35 3.85 -14.68 -19.39
CA ALA A 35 5.08 -15.50 -19.36
C ALA A 35 5.58 -15.83 -20.78
N LEU A 36 4.68 -16.24 -21.69
CA LEU A 36 5.04 -16.56 -23.08
C LEU A 36 5.55 -15.30 -23.82
N LYS A 37 4.94 -14.14 -23.58
CA LYS A 37 5.37 -12.88 -24.21
C LYS A 37 6.75 -12.46 -23.72
N CYS A 38 7.04 -12.68 -22.44
CA CYS A 38 8.37 -12.51 -21.87
C CYS A 38 9.42 -13.38 -22.61
N ILE A 39 9.14 -14.66 -22.83
CA ILE A 39 10.04 -15.58 -23.58
C ILE A 39 10.26 -15.10 -25.03
N VAL A 40 9.20 -14.66 -25.72
CA VAL A 40 9.31 -14.17 -27.10
C VAL A 40 10.17 -12.91 -27.17
N LEU A 41 10.02 -11.99 -26.22
CA LEU A 41 10.85 -10.80 -26.11
C LEU A 41 12.32 -11.15 -25.87
N GLU A 42 12.61 -12.08 -24.96
CA GLU A 42 13.97 -12.58 -24.70
C GLU A 42 14.60 -13.21 -25.95
N MET A 43 13.84 -14.04 -26.69
CA MET A 43 14.33 -14.62 -27.94
C MET A 43 14.67 -13.56 -28.98
N SER A 44 13.92 -12.45 -29.01
CA SER A 44 14.16 -11.34 -29.93
C SER A 44 15.35 -10.46 -29.55
N SER A 45 15.85 -10.53 -28.31
CA SER A 45 16.93 -9.67 -27.80
C SER A 45 18.34 -10.24 -27.96
N LYS A 46 18.49 -11.51 -28.34
CA LYS A 46 19.76 -12.25 -28.34
C LYS A 46 20.91 -11.57 -29.11
N ASN A 47 20.60 -10.83 -30.17
CA ASN A 47 21.60 -10.19 -31.05
C ASN A 47 21.61 -8.66 -30.94
N LEU A 48 20.95 -8.09 -29.93
CA LEU A 48 20.89 -6.64 -29.74
C LEU A 48 22.13 -6.11 -29.00
N ASP A 49 22.43 -4.82 -29.19
CA ASP A 49 23.40 -4.10 -28.35
C ASP A 49 22.87 -3.95 -26.91
N ASP A 50 23.75 -3.59 -25.98
CA ASP A 50 23.42 -3.56 -24.55
C ASP A 50 22.32 -2.55 -24.21
N SER A 51 22.28 -1.38 -24.88
CA SER A 51 21.22 -0.40 -24.66
C SER A 51 19.86 -0.94 -25.13
N SER A 52 19.84 -1.59 -26.28
CA SER A 52 18.63 -2.22 -26.81
C SER A 52 18.17 -3.40 -25.95
N LYS A 53 19.10 -4.19 -25.38
CA LYS A 53 18.78 -5.26 -24.41
C LYS A 53 18.10 -4.72 -23.17
N ILE A 54 18.62 -3.66 -22.55
CA ILE A 54 18.00 -3.01 -21.38
C ILE A 54 16.56 -2.58 -21.68
N ALA A 55 16.33 -2.01 -22.87
CA ALA A 55 14.99 -1.59 -23.28
C ALA A 55 14.03 -2.80 -23.44
N VAL A 56 14.51 -3.92 -23.98
CA VAL A 56 13.69 -5.15 -24.10
C VAL A 56 13.43 -5.78 -22.73
N THR A 57 14.45 -5.87 -21.86
CA THR A 57 14.29 -6.40 -20.49
C THR A 57 13.31 -5.55 -19.68
N THR A 58 13.35 -4.22 -19.82
CA THR A 58 12.36 -3.32 -19.19
C THR A 58 10.93 -3.66 -19.66
N LYS A 59 10.71 -3.91 -20.96
CA LYS A 59 9.40 -4.32 -21.49
C LYS A 59 8.98 -5.71 -21.01
N MET A 60 9.94 -6.62 -20.81
CA MET A 60 9.68 -7.94 -20.25
C MET A 60 9.18 -7.83 -18.80
N ILE A 61 9.83 -7.01 -17.98
CA ILE A 61 9.40 -6.73 -16.60
C ILE A 61 8.00 -6.12 -16.58
N GLU A 62 7.75 -5.10 -17.40
CA GLU A 62 6.42 -4.47 -17.51
C GLU A 62 5.33 -5.51 -17.84
N GLN A 63 5.60 -6.41 -18.80
CA GLN A 63 4.66 -7.46 -19.19
C GLN A 63 4.42 -8.48 -18.06
N VAL A 64 5.49 -8.87 -17.35
CA VAL A 64 5.41 -9.80 -16.22
C VAL A 64 4.64 -9.16 -15.06
N ASP A 65 4.90 -7.90 -14.74
CA ASP A 65 4.21 -7.17 -13.68
C ASP A 65 2.73 -6.95 -14.00
N LYS A 66 2.37 -6.66 -15.26
CA LYS A 66 0.95 -6.68 -15.66
C LYS A 66 0.33 -8.06 -15.40
N GLY A 67 1.05 -9.13 -15.71
CA GLY A 67 0.64 -10.50 -15.39
C GLY A 67 0.45 -10.73 -13.88
N LEU A 68 1.29 -10.17 -13.02
CA LEU A 68 1.14 -10.24 -11.57
C LEU A 68 -0.06 -9.42 -11.07
N LEU A 69 -0.27 -8.23 -11.63
CA LEU A 69 -1.33 -7.30 -11.21
C LEU A 69 -2.73 -7.75 -11.68
N LEU A 70 -2.84 -8.26 -12.90
CA LEU A 70 -4.13 -8.58 -13.54
C LEU A 70 -4.37 -10.09 -13.65
N GLY A 71 -3.32 -10.89 -13.60
CA GLY A 71 -3.41 -12.35 -13.67
C GLY A 71 -3.77 -13.00 -12.33
N ALA A 72 -3.49 -14.28 -12.21
CA ALA A 72 -3.66 -15.08 -11.00
C ALA A 72 -2.51 -16.08 -10.90
N PRO A 73 -1.97 -16.35 -9.70
CA PRO A 73 -0.92 -17.34 -9.49
C PRO A 73 -1.33 -18.71 -10.05
N LEU A 74 -0.45 -19.37 -10.81
CA LEU A 74 -0.74 -20.70 -11.35
C LEU A 74 -0.68 -21.74 -10.21
N GLU A 75 -1.65 -22.64 -10.13
CA GLU A 75 -1.77 -23.60 -9.01
C GLU A 75 -0.51 -24.46 -8.81
N GLU A 76 0.11 -24.92 -9.90
CA GLU A 76 1.31 -25.77 -9.83
C GLU A 76 2.61 -25.00 -9.57
N ILE A 77 2.66 -23.71 -9.94
CA ILE A 77 3.85 -22.85 -9.90
C ILE A 77 3.45 -21.40 -9.57
N PRO A 78 2.94 -21.15 -8.35
CA PRO A 78 2.30 -19.86 -8.00
C PRO A 78 3.26 -18.68 -8.05
N ASP A 79 4.56 -18.92 -7.90
CA ASP A 79 5.62 -17.91 -7.89
C ASP A 79 6.33 -17.72 -9.24
N LEU A 80 5.82 -18.31 -10.33
CA LEU A 80 6.45 -18.28 -11.65
C LEU A 80 6.79 -16.84 -12.10
N LEU A 81 5.78 -15.97 -12.16
CA LEU A 81 5.97 -14.60 -12.65
C LEU A 81 6.86 -13.79 -11.71
N THR A 82 6.70 -13.97 -10.40
CA THR A 82 7.54 -13.30 -9.40
C THR A 82 9.01 -13.68 -9.56
N LYS A 83 9.32 -14.98 -9.71
CA LYS A 83 10.69 -15.46 -9.98
C LYS A 83 11.29 -14.90 -11.28
N ILE A 84 10.48 -14.80 -12.34
CA ILE A 84 10.91 -14.19 -13.60
C ILE A 84 11.24 -12.71 -13.37
N ALA A 85 10.32 -11.96 -12.72
CA ALA A 85 10.51 -10.54 -12.48
C ALA A 85 11.75 -10.24 -11.62
N SER A 86 11.99 -11.02 -10.57
CA SER A 86 13.18 -10.92 -9.72
C SER A 86 14.47 -11.05 -10.52
N ARG A 87 14.58 -12.10 -11.34
CA ARG A 87 15.77 -12.33 -12.19
C ARG A 87 15.99 -11.20 -13.18
N LEU A 88 14.94 -10.76 -13.87
CA LEU A 88 15.06 -9.67 -14.84
C LEU A 88 15.45 -8.34 -14.17
N ASN A 89 14.94 -8.07 -12.96
CA ASN A 89 15.30 -6.89 -12.19
C ASN A 89 16.79 -6.91 -11.80
N GLU A 90 17.32 -8.06 -11.35
CA GLU A 90 18.74 -8.22 -11.03
C GLU A 90 19.66 -7.91 -12.22
N GLU A 91 19.26 -8.25 -13.44
CA GLU A 91 20.05 -8.02 -14.66
C GLU A 91 20.21 -6.52 -15.01
N ILE A 92 19.19 -5.68 -14.77
CA ILE A 92 19.18 -4.26 -15.22
C ILE A 92 19.30 -3.24 -14.09
N CYS A 93 19.26 -3.70 -12.84
CA CYS A 93 19.38 -2.88 -11.64
C CYS A 93 20.58 -1.89 -11.65
N PRO A 94 21.79 -2.25 -12.15
CA PRO A 94 22.94 -1.35 -12.14
C PRO A 94 22.76 -0.04 -12.94
N ASP A 95 21.91 -0.03 -13.97
CA ASP A 95 21.83 1.09 -14.93
C ASP A 95 20.73 2.12 -14.63
N THR A 96 19.75 1.76 -13.80
CA THR A 96 18.53 2.57 -13.54
C THR A 96 18.59 3.40 -12.25
N CYS A 97 19.55 3.12 -11.37
CA CYS A 97 19.78 3.77 -10.08
C CYS A 97 20.56 5.10 -10.19
N LYS A 98 20.15 6.01 -11.09
CA LYS A 98 20.74 7.35 -11.19
C LYS A 98 19.91 8.37 -10.41
N ASP A 99 20.57 8.99 -9.43
CA ASP A 99 20.12 10.10 -8.57
C ASP A 99 18.63 10.05 -8.20
N PRO A 100 18.25 9.28 -7.16
CA PRO A 100 16.87 9.22 -6.72
C PRO A 100 16.40 10.50 -6.04
N GLY A 101 17.26 11.52 -5.80
CA GLY A 101 16.94 12.61 -4.89
C GLY A 101 16.98 12.19 -3.41
N ILE A 102 16.52 13.08 -2.54
CA ILE A 102 16.62 12.93 -1.08
C ILE A 102 15.23 12.69 -0.48
N LEU A 103 15.07 11.62 0.29
CA LEU A 103 13.90 11.39 1.12
C LEU A 103 13.92 12.29 2.37
N GLN A 104 13.14 13.37 2.35
CA GLN A 104 13.01 14.29 3.50
C GLN A 104 11.99 13.78 4.51
N CYS A 105 12.30 12.68 5.20
CA CYS A 105 11.40 12.01 6.15
C CYS A 105 11.46 12.54 7.60
N ASP A 106 12.26 13.57 7.88
CA ASP A 106 12.42 14.10 9.25
C ASP A 106 11.12 14.75 9.75
N SER A 107 10.65 14.27 10.90
CA SER A 107 9.44 14.74 11.57
C SER A 107 9.70 15.63 12.79
N LYS A 108 10.97 15.92 13.14
CA LYS A 108 11.32 16.70 14.34
C LYS A 108 10.67 18.08 14.40
N ASN A 109 10.42 18.71 13.25
CA ASN A 109 9.82 20.04 13.16
C ASN A 109 8.28 20.01 13.08
N ILE A 110 7.66 18.83 13.08
CA ILE A 110 6.21 18.71 13.06
C ILE A 110 5.68 19.04 14.46
N VAL A 111 4.86 20.08 14.53
CA VAL A 111 4.13 20.43 15.76
C VAL A 111 3.04 19.39 15.99
N LYS A 112 3.15 18.64 17.08
CA LYS A 112 2.22 17.57 17.46
C LYS A 112 1.22 18.06 18.48
N ASN A 113 0.13 18.65 17.98
CA ASN A 113 -0.96 19.14 18.82
C ASN A 113 -2.21 18.31 18.61
N LEU A 114 -3.00 18.20 19.68
CA LEU A 114 -4.31 17.59 19.61
C LEU A 114 -5.25 18.54 18.87
N LEU A 115 -6.06 17.99 17.95
CA LEU A 115 -7.15 18.76 17.35
C LEU A 115 -8.22 19.04 18.43
N PRO A 116 -8.96 20.16 18.33
CA PRO A 116 -10.00 20.49 19.30
C PRO A 116 -11.00 19.34 19.48
N GLY A 117 -11.31 19.00 20.73
CA GLY A 117 -12.30 17.96 21.05
C GLY A 117 -11.82 16.50 20.91
N MET A 118 -10.59 16.26 20.46
CA MET A 118 -10.04 14.90 20.34
C MET A 118 -9.41 14.42 21.65
N GLY A 119 -9.33 13.09 21.83
CA GLY A 119 -8.47 12.44 22.82
C GLY A 119 -7.16 11.89 22.21
N TRP A 120 -6.18 11.55 23.04
CA TRP A 120 -5.00 10.81 22.58
C TRP A 120 -5.30 9.31 22.51
N VAL A 121 -4.82 8.64 21.46
CA VAL A 121 -4.74 7.17 21.45
C VAL A 121 -3.74 6.71 22.50
N GLU A 122 -4.08 5.68 23.27
CA GLU A 122 -3.20 5.11 24.28
C GLU A 122 -1.92 4.54 23.64
N ARG A 123 -0.80 4.65 24.34
CA ARG A 123 0.51 4.23 23.85
C ARG A 123 1.14 3.27 24.84
N LEU A 124 1.55 2.10 24.36
CA LEU A 124 2.16 1.05 25.16
C LEU A 124 3.53 0.70 24.60
N LYS A 125 4.54 0.70 25.47
CA LYS A 125 5.90 0.29 25.13
C LYS A 125 6.04 -1.22 25.29
N THR A 126 6.32 -1.90 24.17
CA THR A 126 6.59 -3.35 24.11
C THR A 126 5.62 -4.17 24.98
N PRO A 127 4.28 -4.05 24.79
CA PRO A 127 3.33 -4.79 25.62
C PRO A 127 3.48 -6.28 25.42
N SER A 128 3.34 -7.06 26.50
CA SER A 128 3.33 -8.51 26.40
C SER A 128 2.16 -9.00 25.54
N MET A 129 2.25 -10.21 25.00
CA MET A 129 1.14 -10.84 24.26
C MET A 129 -0.14 -10.92 25.10
N GLU A 130 -0.03 -11.21 26.40
CA GLU A 130 -1.18 -11.22 27.32
C GLU A 130 -1.80 -9.82 27.49
N THR A 131 -0.97 -8.80 27.68
CA THR A 131 -1.42 -7.40 27.81
C THR A 131 -2.13 -6.95 26.54
N PHE A 132 -1.52 -7.19 25.38
CA PHE A 132 -2.13 -6.86 24.09
C PHE A 132 -3.47 -7.58 23.93
N TYR A 133 -3.52 -8.90 24.20
CA TYR A 133 -4.74 -9.67 24.06
C TYR A 133 -5.86 -9.15 24.97
N ARG A 134 -5.60 -9.08 26.28
CA ARG A 134 -6.61 -8.74 27.28
C ARG A 134 -7.07 -7.29 27.20
N ASP A 135 -6.13 -6.36 27.02
CA ASP A 135 -6.42 -4.94 27.22
C ASP A 135 -6.68 -4.18 25.91
N ILE A 136 -6.26 -4.73 24.77
CA ILE A 136 -6.35 -4.05 23.46
C ILE A 136 -7.21 -4.88 22.49
N PHE A 137 -6.79 -6.12 22.20
CA PHE A 137 -7.41 -6.96 21.17
C PHE A 137 -8.83 -7.39 21.52
N VAL A 138 -9.05 -7.98 22.71
CA VAL A 138 -10.38 -8.43 23.16
C VAL A 138 -11.33 -7.25 23.36
N LYS A 139 -10.81 -6.11 23.85
CA LYS A 139 -11.62 -4.90 24.07
C LYS A 139 -11.88 -4.11 22.79
N LYS A 140 -11.18 -4.42 21.70
CA LYS A 140 -11.25 -3.72 20.40
C LYS A 140 -11.03 -2.21 20.56
N ILE A 141 -9.93 -1.86 21.21
CA ILE A 141 -9.53 -0.46 21.45
C ILE A 141 -8.24 -0.16 20.65
N PRO A 142 -8.17 0.96 19.90
CA PRO A 142 -6.95 1.36 19.22
C PRO A 142 -5.82 1.66 20.20
N ALA A 143 -4.60 1.28 19.84
CA ALA A 143 -3.42 1.53 20.65
C ALA A 143 -2.19 1.69 19.76
N VAL A 144 -1.29 2.61 20.15
CA VAL A 144 0.04 2.70 19.57
C VAL A 144 0.99 1.81 20.34
N LEU A 145 1.71 0.95 19.63
CA LEU A 145 2.68 0.01 20.18
C LEU A 145 4.09 0.50 19.81
N GLU A 146 4.92 0.73 20.83
CA GLU A 146 6.28 1.26 20.65
C GLU A 146 7.33 0.17 20.89
N GLY A 147 8.41 0.18 20.11
CA GLY A 147 9.56 -0.70 20.31
C GLY A 147 9.38 -2.13 19.80
N CYS A 148 8.21 -2.45 19.24
CA CYS A 148 7.87 -3.82 18.81
C CYS A 148 8.53 -4.20 17.47
N ILE A 149 8.87 -3.23 16.62
CA ILE A 149 9.42 -3.44 15.28
C ILE A 149 10.84 -2.88 15.10
N ASP A 150 11.49 -2.45 16.18
CA ASP A 150 12.84 -1.84 16.16
C ASP A 150 13.91 -2.74 15.50
N HIS A 151 13.66 -4.05 15.46
CA HIS A 151 14.53 -5.05 14.86
C HIS A 151 14.38 -5.16 13.32
N TRP A 152 13.39 -4.51 12.71
CA TRP A 152 13.18 -4.58 11.26
C TRP A 152 14.30 -3.88 10.50
N ARG A 153 14.86 -4.58 9.51
CA ARG A 153 15.88 -4.02 8.60
C ARG A 153 15.30 -2.89 7.76
N ALA A 154 14.00 -2.93 7.49
CA ALA A 154 13.26 -1.91 6.74
C ALA A 154 13.44 -0.50 7.35
N LEU A 155 13.46 -0.38 8.69
CA LEU A 155 13.65 0.89 9.41
C LEU A 155 14.98 1.57 9.11
N THR A 156 15.97 0.85 8.59
CA THR A 156 17.28 1.42 8.22
C THR A 156 17.47 1.45 6.72
N ARG A 157 17.15 0.36 6.01
CA ARG A 157 17.43 0.20 4.58
C ARG A 157 16.54 1.07 3.70
N TRP A 158 15.25 1.18 4.02
CA TRP A 158 14.27 1.79 3.11
C TRP A 158 14.30 3.32 3.11
N LYS A 159 14.96 3.93 4.10
CA LYS A 159 15.28 5.37 4.08
C LYS A 159 16.28 5.75 2.99
N ASN A 160 17.03 4.78 2.46
CA ASN A 160 17.88 5.00 1.29
C ASN A 160 17.06 4.71 0.02
N PRO A 161 16.70 5.73 -0.78
CA PRO A 161 15.93 5.51 -2.00
C PRO A 161 16.66 4.59 -2.99
N ASN A 162 17.99 4.62 -3.03
CA ASN A 162 18.77 3.72 -3.90
C ASN A 162 18.55 2.26 -3.54
N TYR A 163 18.28 1.94 -2.27
CA TYR A 163 17.94 0.58 -1.87
C TYR A 163 16.60 0.15 -2.47
N LEU A 164 15.56 0.98 -2.38
CA LEU A 164 14.25 0.71 -2.97
C LEU A 164 14.32 0.60 -4.51
N LEU A 165 15.08 1.50 -5.15
CA LEU A 165 15.37 1.41 -6.58
C LEU A 165 16.09 0.12 -6.95
N LYS A 166 17.02 -0.32 -6.10
CA LYS A 166 17.76 -1.56 -6.33
C LYS A 166 16.82 -2.77 -6.27
N MET A 167 15.95 -2.82 -5.26
CA MET A 167 15.06 -3.96 -5.03
C MET A 167 13.95 -4.08 -6.08
N GLY A 168 13.46 -2.96 -6.63
CA GLY A 168 12.41 -3.06 -7.63
C GLY A 168 12.11 -1.79 -8.40
N GLY A 169 13.11 -0.95 -8.65
CA GLY A 169 12.92 0.32 -9.35
C GLY A 169 12.27 0.16 -10.73
N THR A 170 12.52 -0.93 -11.45
CA THR A 170 11.91 -1.17 -12.76
C THR A 170 10.55 -1.86 -12.69
N ARG A 171 10.10 -2.22 -11.49
CA ARG A 171 8.82 -2.90 -11.29
C ARG A 171 7.66 -1.94 -11.54
N THR A 172 6.66 -2.38 -12.29
CA THR A 172 5.44 -1.60 -12.55
C THR A 172 4.51 -1.70 -11.35
N VAL A 173 4.17 -0.56 -10.76
CA VAL A 173 3.32 -0.45 -9.56
C VAL A 173 2.10 0.42 -9.85
N PRO A 174 0.94 0.11 -9.24
CA PRO A 174 -0.20 0.99 -9.27
C PRO A 174 0.01 2.17 -8.33
N ILE A 175 -0.33 3.37 -8.82
CA ILE A 175 -0.42 4.57 -8.00
C ILE A 175 -1.76 5.26 -8.22
N GLU A 176 -2.25 5.88 -7.17
CA GLU A 176 -3.35 6.83 -7.21
C GLU A 176 -2.79 8.23 -7.48
N ILE A 177 -3.37 8.95 -8.44
CA ILE A 177 -3.08 10.35 -8.73
C ILE A 177 -4.33 11.16 -8.43
N GLY A 178 -4.18 12.24 -7.66
CA GLY A 178 -5.27 13.12 -7.27
C GLY A 178 -5.22 13.44 -5.78
N SER A 179 -6.19 14.23 -5.32
CA SER A 179 -6.24 14.65 -3.91
C SER A 179 -6.64 13.50 -2.96
N LYS A 180 -7.74 12.81 -3.27
CA LYS A 180 -8.25 11.62 -2.54
C LYS A 180 -9.24 10.85 -3.43
N TYR A 181 -9.45 9.56 -3.16
CA TYR A 181 -10.29 8.67 -3.99
C TYR A 181 -11.78 9.02 -4.03
N THR A 182 -12.23 9.96 -3.21
CA THR A 182 -13.61 10.46 -3.20
C THR A 182 -13.81 11.66 -4.14
N GLU A 183 -12.76 12.16 -4.77
CA GLU A 183 -12.80 13.37 -5.62
C GLU A 183 -12.76 13.02 -7.12
N GLU A 184 -13.32 13.89 -7.95
CA GLU A 184 -13.41 13.67 -9.40
C GLU A 184 -12.04 13.71 -10.10
N ASP A 185 -11.03 14.31 -9.46
CA ASP A 185 -9.66 14.41 -9.99
C ASP A 185 -8.82 13.15 -9.79
N TRP A 186 -9.40 12.12 -9.17
CA TRP A 186 -8.72 10.87 -8.85
C TRP A 186 -8.68 9.88 -10.03
N SER A 187 -7.49 9.33 -10.28
CA SER A 187 -7.29 8.26 -11.26
C SER A 187 -6.17 7.30 -10.84
N GLN A 188 -6.21 6.07 -11.35
CA GLN A 188 -5.14 5.09 -11.16
C GLN A 188 -4.22 5.02 -12.37
N HIS A 189 -2.92 4.95 -12.11
CA HIS A 189 -1.88 4.87 -13.13
C HIS A 189 -0.92 3.72 -12.81
N LEU A 190 -0.43 3.06 -13.87
CA LEU A 190 0.66 2.09 -13.77
C LEU A 190 1.94 2.79 -14.22
N ILE A 191 2.88 2.96 -13.29
CA ILE A 191 4.21 3.53 -13.57
C ILE A 191 5.29 2.65 -12.94
N THR A 192 6.55 2.89 -13.26
CA THR A 192 7.65 2.18 -12.58
C THR A 192 7.84 2.72 -11.15
N LEU A 193 8.26 1.87 -10.21
CA LEU A 193 8.60 2.31 -8.85
C LEU A 193 9.70 3.40 -8.86
N SER A 194 10.64 3.31 -9.81
CA SER A 194 11.69 4.31 -10.01
C SER A 194 11.13 5.66 -10.43
N GLU A 195 10.21 5.67 -11.40
CA GLU A 195 9.49 6.87 -11.79
C GLU A 195 8.72 7.43 -10.60
N PHE A 196 7.94 6.59 -9.90
CA PHE A 196 7.17 6.99 -8.72
C PHE A 196 8.03 7.69 -7.66
N ILE A 197 9.12 7.06 -7.24
CA ILE A 197 10.03 7.61 -6.23
C ILE A 197 10.56 8.96 -6.69
N LYS A 198 11.10 9.01 -7.91
CA LYS A 198 11.79 10.19 -8.44
C LYS A 198 10.84 11.36 -8.71
N SER A 199 9.63 11.08 -9.19
CA SER A 199 8.69 12.11 -9.64
C SER A 199 7.71 12.54 -8.56
N HIS A 200 7.28 11.65 -7.66
CA HIS A 200 6.24 11.98 -6.67
C HIS A 200 6.75 12.02 -5.22
N VAL A 201 7.82 11.30 -4.88
CA VAL A 201 8.24 11.16 -3.47
C VAL A 201 9.41 12.08 -3.12
N THR A 202 10.47 12.10 -3.93
CA THR A 202 11.72 12.82 -3.63
C THR A 202 11.77 14.21 -4.27
N LYS A 203 10.89 14.48 -5.24
CA LYS A 203 10.71 15.79 -5.87
C LYS A 203 9.30 16.29 -5.58
N ASN A 204 9.15 17.60 -5.48
CA ASN A 204 7.84 18.21 -5.42
C ASN A 204 7.21 18.13 -6.82
N ASN A 205 6.17 17.31 -6.94
CA ASN A 205 5.29 17.26 -8.10
C ASN A 205 4.06 18.14 -7.85
N ASP A 206 3.46 18.66 -8.91
CA ASP A 206 2.21 19.41 -8.83
C ASP A 206 1.03 18.49 -8.46
N LYS A 207 1.11 17.19 -8.79
CA LYS A 207 0.10 16.18 -8.45
C LYS A 207 0.62 15.17 -7.43
N LEU A 208 -0.16 14.96 -6.37
CA LEU A 208 0.09 13.92 -5.39
C LEU A 208 -0.08 12.55 -6.04
N GLY A 209 0.96 11.73 -5.94
CA GLY A 209 0.94 10.32 -6.32
C GLY A 209 1.06 9.47 -5.07
N TYR A 210 0.19 8.47 -4.90
CA TYR A 210 0.18 7.60 -3.72
C TYR A 210 0.15 6.12 -4.14
N LEU A 211 1.18 5.36 -3.78
CA LEU A 211 1.12 3.90 -3.82
C LEU A 211 0.36 3.45 -2.57
N ALA A 212 -0.95 3.29 -2.73
CA ALA A 212 -1.88 2.96 -1.65
C ALA A 212 -2.34 1.51 -1.79
N GLN A 213 -2.51 0.83 -0.64
CA GLN A 213 -3.15 -0.48 -0.54
C GLN A 213 -2.65 -1.53 -1.56
N HIS A 214 -1.34 -1.56 -1.81
CA HIS A 214 -0.77 -2.48 -2.79
C HIS A 214 -0.04 -3.65 -2.12
N GLN A 215 -0.27 -4.88 -2.57
CA GLN A 215 0.44 -6.08 -2.11
C GLN A 215 1.87 -6.15 -2.69
N LEU A 216 2.65 -5.10 -2.45
CA LEU A 216 3.98 -4.89 -3.02
C LEU A 216 4.95 -6.04 -2.67
N PHE A 217 4.77 -6.69 -1.52
CA PHE A 217 5.67 -7.73 -1.02
C PHE A 217 5.43 -9.10 -1.65
N GLU A 218 4.26 -9.32 -2.25
CA GLU A 218 4.01 -10.49 -3.10
C GLU A 218 4.58 -10.25 -4.51
N GLN A 219 4.60 -8.99 -4.95
CA GLN A 219 5.23 -8.59 -6.21
C GLN A 219 6.77 -8.56 -6.11
N ILE A 220 7.33 -8.06 -5.00
CA ILE A 220 8.77 -7.87 -4.75
C ILE A 220 9.14 -8.56 -3.42
N PRO A 221 9.29 -9.90 -3.42
CA PRO A 221 9.55 -10.67 -2.20
C PRO A 221 10.84 -10.31 -1.47
N GLU A 222 11.82 -9.76 -2.18
CA GLU A 222 13.10 -9.31 -1.62
C GLU A 222 12.89 -8.23 -0.54
N LEU A 223 11.87 -7.38 -0.70
CA LEU A 223 11.48 -6.41 0.32
C LEU A 223 10.83 -7.08 1.53
N LYS A 224 10.12 -8.21 1.34
CA LYS A 224 9.49 -8.97 2.43
C LYS A 224 10.52 -9.49 3.43
N GLU A 225 11.76 -9.70 3.01
CA GLU A 225 12.84 -10.13 3.90
C GLU A 225 13.26 -9.06 4.92
N ASP A 226 12.92 -7.78 4.71
CA ASP A 226 13.36 -6.69 5.58
C ASP A 226 12.49 -6.47 6.83
N PHE A 227 11.39 -7.20 6.96
CA PHE A 227 10.48 -7.14 8.09
C PHE A 227 9.88 -8.53 8.39
N SER A 228 9.14 -8.62 9.47
CA SER A 228 8.42 -9.83 9.89
C SER A 228 6.96 -9.50 10.14
N ILE A 229 6.08 -10.50 10.12
CA ILE A 229 4.71 -10.33 10.60
C ILE A 229 4.78 -10.12 12.13
N PRO A 230 4.19 -9.05 12.69
CA PRO A 230 4.15 -8.87 14.14
C PRO A 230 3.47 -10.05 14.85
N ASP A 231 4.05 -10.55 15.94
CA ASP A 231 3.50 -11.70 16.68
C ASP A 231 2.06 -11.49 17.12
N TYR A 232 1.64 -10.25 17.37
CA TYR A 232 0.26 -9.88 17.71
C TYR A 232 -0.78 -10.30 16.66
N CYS A 233 -0.36 -10.48 15.40
CA CYS A 233 -1.22 -10.99 14.33
C CYS A 233 -1.59 -12.47 14.53
N SER A 234 -1.01 -13.18 15.51
CA SER A 234 -1.40 -14.56 15.83
C SER A 234 -2.75 -14.67 16.55
N PHE A 235 -3.29 -13.56 17.05
CA PHE A 235 -4.64 -13.53 17.62
C PHE A 235 -5.67 -13.42 16.50
N SER A 236 -6.75 -14.19 16.56
CA SER A 236 -7.79 -14.14 15.54
C SER A 236 -9.17 -13.99 16.18
N ASP A 237 -10.07 -13.28 15.49
CA ASP A 237 -11.50 -13.29 15.80
C ASP A 237 -12.21 -14.53 15.25
N ASN A 238 -11.57 -15.24 14.31
CA ASN A 238 -12.10 -16.41 13.62
C ASN A 238 -11.29 -17.66 13.98
N THR A 239 -11.88 -18.85 13.77
CA THR A 239 -11.20 -20.13 13.98
C THR A 239 -10.29 -20.56 12.82
N GLU A 240 -10.24 -19.77 11.75
CA GLU A 240 -9.39 -20.05 10.59
C GLU A 240 -8.03 -19.39 10.75
N ASP A 241 -6.98 -20.21 10.72
CA ASP A 241 -5.60 -19.74 10.61
C ASP A 241 -5.39 -19.17 9.21
N SER A 242 -5.41 -17.84 9.09
CA SER A 242 -5.06 -17.14 7.86
C SER A 242 -3.89 -16.19 8.10
N PHE A 243 -2.99 -16.13 7.13
CA PHE A 243 -1.92 -15.13 7.16
C PHE A 243 -2.51 -13.75 6.88
N PRO A 244 -1.99 -12.68 7.51
CA PRO A 244 -2.47 -11.34 7.25
C PRO A 244 -2.25 -10.94 5.79
N ASP A 245 -3.20 -10.20 5.23
CA ASP A 245 -2.97 -9.48 3.98
C ASP A 245 -1.98 -8.34 4.26
N ILE A 246 -0.86 -8.30 3.53
CA ILE A 246 0.21 -7.33 3.77
C ILE A 246 0.23 -6.30 2.65
N ASN A 247 -0.09 -5.05 2.98
CA ASN A 247 -0.13 -3.96 2.01
C ASN A 247 0.94 -2.89 2.31
N ALA A 248 1.50 -2.32 1.25
CA ALA A 248 2.39 -1.17 1.28
C ALA A 248 1.59 0.13 1.09
N TRP A 249 2.02 1.15 1.84
CA TRP A 249 1.51 2.51 1.74
C TRP A 249 2.69 3.47 1.62
N PHE A 250 2.98 3.92 0.41
CA PHE A 250 4.16 4.72 0.12
C PHE A 250 3.78 5.98 -0.65
N GLY A 251 4.13 7.15 -0.12
CA GLY A 251 3.81 8.42 -0.77
C GLY A 251 4.54 9.62 -0.18
N PRO A 252 4.43 10.78 -0.85
CA PRO A 252 4.95 12.05 -0.35
C PRO A 252 4.16 12.57 0.85
N LYS A 253 4.66 13.68 1.40
CA LYS A 253 3.88 14.52 2.30
C LYS A 253 2.57 14.96 1.62
N GLY A 254 1.48 14.91 2.36
CA GLY A 254 0.18 15.39 1.93
C GLY A 254 -0.75 14.31 1.39
N THR A 255 -0.29 13.06 1.22
CA THR A 255 -1.23 11.97 0.85
C THR A 255 -2.27 11.76 1.94
N VAL A 256 -3.52 11.58 1.52
CA VAL A 256 -4.68 11.44 2.39
C VAL A 256 -5.38 10.13 2.09
N SER A 257 -5.66 9.36 3.14
CA SER A 257 -6.72 8.36 3.12
C SER A 257 -7.93 8.99 3.84
N PRO A 258 -9.02 9.29 3.11
CA PRO A 258 -10.29 9.77 3.66
C PRO A 258 -10.76 8.99 4.87
N LEU A 259 -11.69 9.56 5.63
CA LEU A 259 -12.24 8.89 6.80
C LEU A 259 -13.04 7.66 6.35
N HIS A 260 -12.58 6.46 6.70
CA HIS A 260 -13.22 5.20 6.33
C HIS A 260 -13.01 4.14 7.40
N TYR A 261 -13.69 3.00 7.32
CA TYR A 261 -13.39 1.84 8.16
C TYR A 261 -13.14 0.58 7.34
N ASP A 262 -12.38 -0.33 7.94
CA ASP A 262 -12.06 -1.64 7.38
C ASP A 262 -12.72 -2.77 8.16
N PRO A 263 -13.00 -3.93 7.53
CA PRO A 263 -13.66 -5.05 8.18
C PRO A 263 -12.73 -5.96 9.00
N LYS A 264 -11.41 -5.84 8.85
CA LYS A 264 -10.40 -6.71 9.49
C LYS A 264 -9.65 -5.96 10.61
N ASN A 265 -9.00 -6.72 11.49
CA ASN A 265 -8.00 -6.12 12.39
C ASN A 265 -6.85 -5.61 11.54
N ASN A 266 -6.25 -4.48 11.93
CA ASN A 266 -5.15 -3.89 11.18
C ASN A 266 -4.03 -3.42 12.10
N LEU A 267 -2.79 -3.78 11.79
CA LEU A 267 -1.59 -3.17 12.36
C LEU A 267 -0.93 -2.32 11.28
N LEU A 268 -1.08 -1.00 11.41
CA LEU A 268 -0.38 -0.04 10.58
C LEU A 268 1.00 0.26 11.18
N CYS A 269 2.04 -0.30 10.58
CA CYS A 269 3.42 -0.19 11.01
C CYS A 269 4.12 0.92 10.22
N GLN A 270 4.70 1.91 10.90
CA GLN A 270 5.34 3.04 10.25
C GLN A 270 6.85 2.80 10.08
N VAL A 271 7.29 2.62 8.83
CA VAL A 271 8.69 2.28 8.51
C VAL A 271 9.58 3.51 8.46
N PHE A 272 9.10 4.61 7.88
CA PHE A 272 9.75 5.92 7.97
C PHE A 272 8.74 7.05 7.77
N GLY A 273 9.09 8.24 8.24
CA GLY A 273 8.20 9.40 8.18
C GLY A 273 7.20 9.46 9.33
N CYS A 274 6.22 10.36 9.22
CA CYS A 274 5.20 10.58 10.23
C CYS A 274 3.80 10.72 9.60
N LYS A 275 2.83 10.00 10.15
CA LYS A 275 1.41 10.12 9.79
C LYS A 275 0.61 10.68 10.96
N ARG A 276 -0.36 11.55 10.68
CA ARG A 276 -1.45 11.87 11.61
C ARG A 276 -2.60 10.91 11.34
N VAL A 277 -3.07 10.23 12.37
CA VAL A 277 -4.24 9.36 12.31
C VAL A 277 -5.31 9.89 13.25
N ILE A 278 -6.53 10.05 12.76
CA ILE A 278 -7.72 10.36 13.55
C ILE A 278 -8.61 9.11 13.51
N LEU A 279 -9.16 8.72 14.66
CA LEU A 279 -9.96 7.52 14.85
C LEU A 279 -11.29 7.87 15.50
N TYR A 280 -12.38 7.24 15.05
CA TYR A 280 -13.69 7.31 15.70
C TYR A 280 -14.23 5.91 15.94
N HIS A 281 -14.93 5.75 17.08
CA HIS A 281 -15.52 4.47 17.43
C HIS A 281 -16.60 4.08 16.40
N PRO A 282 -16.81 2.79 16.09
CA PRO A 282 -17.92 2.34 15.26
C PRO A 282 -19.32 2.85 15.69
N ASN A 283 -19.47 3.28 16.95
CA ASN A 283 -20.73 3.78 17.50
C ASN A 283 -21.02 5.22 17.03
N ASP A 284 -20.01 5.93 16.54
CA ASP A 284 -20.16 7.27 15.98
C ASP A 284 -20.57 7.24 14.49
N SER A 285 -20.74 6.06 13.86
CA SER A 285 -21.01 5.93 12.41
C SER A 285 -22.13 6.85 11.91
N ASN A 286 -23.22 6.99 12.66
CA ASN A 286 -24.35 7.86 12.29
C ASN A 286 -23.99 9.35 12.28
N ASN A 287 -22.97 9.76 13.05
CA ASN A 287 -22.47 11.13 13.10
C ASN A 287 -21.42 11.42 12.00
N LEU A 288 -20.96 10.39 11.28
CA LEU A 288 -19.88 10.49 10.29
C LEU A 288 -20.40 10.56 8.84
N TYR A 289 -21.71 10.37 8.62
CA TYR A 289 -22.33 10.49 7.31
C TYR A 289 -21.65 9.62 6.23
N PRO A 290 -21.69 8.27 6.34
CA PRO A 290 -21.23 7.40 5.26
C PRO A 290 -21.90 7.72 3.93
N TYR A 291 -21.26 7.40 2.80
CA TYR A 291 -21.95 7.45 1.50
C TYR A 291 -23.02 6.35 1.42
N ASP A 292 -24.15 6.64 0.79
CA ASP A 292 -25.24 5.65 0.61
C ASP A 292 -24.97 4.64 -0.52
N THR A 293 -23.90 4.85 -1.31
CA THR A 293 -23.58 3.95 -2.42
C THR A 293 -22.89 2.69 -1.92
N ARG A 294 -23.25 1.53 -2.49
CA ARG A 294 -22.71 0.22 -2.07
C ARG A 294 -21.18 0.13 -2.07
N LEU A 295 -20.50 0.90 -2.93
CA LEU A 295 -19.04 0.88 -3.05
C LEU A 295 -18.33 1.76 -2.03
N LEU A 296 -19.00 2.78 -1.48
CA LEU A 296 -18.39 3.77 -0.59
C LEU A 296 -19.09 3.82 0.78
N CYS A 297 -19.93 2.84 1.11
CA CYS A 297 -20.66 2.82 2.38
C CYS A 297 -19.79 2.72 3.62
N ASN A 298 -18.52 2.33 3.46
CA ASN A 298 -17.51 2.36 4.51
C ASN A 298 -16.65 3.64 4.53
N THR A 299 -16.95 4.63 3.68
CA THR A 299 -16.25 5.92 3.60
C THR A 299 -17.20 7.04 4.03
N ALA A 300 -16.70 7.97 4.84
CA ALA A 300 -17.44 9.10 5.35
C ALA A 300 -17.44 10.25 4.33
N GLN A 301 -18.53 11.00 4.26
CA GLN A 301 -18.62 12.22 3.45
C GLN A 301 -17.91 13.40 4.13
N VAL A 302 -17.84 13.40 5.46
CA VAL A 302 -17.26 14.49 6.25
C VAL A 302 -15.72 14.45 6.24
N ASP A 303 -15.09 15.62 6.11
CA ASP A 303 -13.66 15.81 6.38
C ASP A 303 -13.45 16.16 7.86
N PRO A 304 -12.77 15.32 8.66
CA PRO A 304 -12.56 15.58 10.08
C PRO A 304 -11.61 16.75 10.37
N ILE A 305 -10.88 17.27 9.37
CA ILE A 305 -9.98 18.42 9.50
C ILE A 305 -10.71 19.74 9.25
N ASN A 306 -11.59 19.76 8.25
CA ASN A 306 -12.38 20.93 7.88
C ASN A 306 -13.85 20.55 7.68
N PRO A 307 -14.57 20.22 8.77
CA PRO A 307 -15.94 19.74 8.68
C PRO A 307 -16.92 20.82 8.22
N ASP A 308 -17.76 20.46 7.26
CA ASP A 308 -18.91 21.25 6.83
C ASP A 308 -20.11 20.96 7.73
N TYR A 309 -20.30 21.78 8.77
CA TYR A 309 -21.39 21.61 9.72
C TYR A 309 -22.76 22.04 9.20
N ASP A 310 -22.84 22.72 8.05
CA ASP A 310 -24.12 23.07 7.45
C ASP A 310 -24.74 21.82 6.79
N ASN A 311 -23.91 21.02 6.12
CA ASN A 311 -24.33 19.76 5.50
C ASN A 311 -24.25 18.54 6.45
N PHE A 312 -23.31 18.55 7.40
CA PHE A 312 -23.05 17.42 8.32
C PHE A 312 -23.14 17.84 9.81
N PRO A 313 -24.29 18.37 10.27
CA PRO A 313 -24.41 19.01 11.57
C PRO A 313 -24.18 18.10 12.78
N ASP A 314 -24.42 16.78 12.65
CA ASP A 314 -24.28 15.83 13.75
C ASP A 314 -22.82 15.41 13.99
N PHE A 315 -21.91 15.74 13.08
CA PHE A 315 -20.48 15.47 13.24
C PHE A 315 -19.90 16.11 14.50
N LYS A 316 -20.49 17.21 14.99
CA LYS A 316 -20.10 17.85 16.26
C LYS A 316 -20.28 16.96 17.49
N TYR A 317 -21.08 15.90 17.38
CA TYR A 317 -21.30 14.93 18.46
C TYR A 317 -20.33 13.74 18.40
N ALA A 318 -19.62 13.56 17.28
CA ALA A 318 -18.65 12.48 17.12
C ALA A 318 -17.47 12.65 18.07
N ARG A 319 -17.03 11.57 18.71
CA ARG A 319 -15.92 11.60 19.67
C ARG A 319 -14.70 10.91 19.08
N GLY A 320 -13.78 11.73 18.57
CA GLY A 320 -12.56 11.22 17.97
C GLY A 320 -11.39 11.12 18.95
N MET A 321 -10.43 10.29 18.59
CA MET A 321 -9.09 10.28 19.15
C MET A 321 -8.05 10.40 18.04
N MET A 322 -6.82 10.75 18.37
CA MET A 322 -5.77 10.86 17.37
C MET A 322 -4.40 10.48 17.90
N CYS A 323 -3.51 10.15 16.96
CA CYS A 323 -2.09 9.99 17.21
C CYS A 323 -1.25 10.51 16.05
N TYR A 324 0.00 10.84 16.37
CA TYR A 324 1.06 11.00 15.39
C TYR A 324 1.88 9.72 15.39
N LEU A 325 1.68 8.88 14.36
CA LEU A 325 2.37 7.62 14.19
C LEU A 325 3.75 7.89 13.55
N ASN A 326 4.81 7.59 14.30
CA ASN A 326 6.20 7.87 13.94
C ASN A 326 6.92 6.60 13.50
N GLU A 327 8.07 6.78 12.85
CA GLU A 327 9.00 5.69 12.55
C GLU A 327 9.19 4.73 13.74
N GLY A 328 9.06 3.42 13.48
CA GLY A 328 9.25 2.35 14.48
C GLY A 328 8.00 2.04 15.31
N GLU A 329 6.91 2.78 15.12
CA GLU A 329 5.66 2.56 15.85
C GLU A 329 4.65 1.77 15.02
N MET A 330 3.79 1.02 15.72
CA MET A 330 2.62 0.37 15.12
C MET A 330 1.35 0.94 15.71
N LEU A 331 0.31 1.12 14.90
CA LEU A 331 -1.04 1.43 15.36
C LEU A 331 -1.94 0.22 15.13
N PHE A 332 -2.52 -0.30 16.21
CA PHE A 332 -3.61 -1.25 16.12
C PHE A 332 -4.93 -0.52 15.83
N ILE A 333 -5.60 -0.90 14.76
CA ILE A 333 -6.91 -0.41 14.34
C ILE A 333 -7.86 -1.62 14.35
N PRO A 334 -8.80 -1.69 15.30
CA PRO A 334 -9.76 -2.79 15.34
C PRO A 334 -10.79 -2.70 14.20
N PRO A 335 -11.45 -3.82 13.82
CA PRO A 335 -12.51 -3.85 12.83
C PRO A 335 -13.59 -2.77 13.08
N GLY A 336 -14.02 -2.11 12.01
CA GLY A 336 -15.08 -1.10 12.05
C GLY A 336 -14.67 0.25 12.64
N TRP A 337 -13.46 0.40 13.16
CA TRP A 337 -12.98 1.72 13.59
C TRP A 337 -12.73 2.61 12.38
N TRP A 338 -13.42 3.75 12.39
CA TRP A 338 -13.24 4.78 11.38
C TRP A 338 -11.88 5.43 11.58
N HIS A 339 -11.12 5.59 10.51
CA HIS A 339 -9.81 6.19 10.55
C HIS A 339 -9.55 7.08 9.34
N HIS A 340 -8.94 8.23 9.60
CA HIS A 340 -8.50 9.20 8.61
C HIS A 340 -7.00 9.41 8.76
N VAL A 341 -6.25 9.27 7.67
CA VAL A 341 -4.79 9.18 7.71
C VAL A 341 -4.18 10.21 6.77
N VAL A 342 -3.24 11.02 7.28
CA VAL A 342 -2.49 12.01 6.48
C VAL A 342 -1.00 11.84 6.69
N SER A 343 -0.25 11.76 5.59
CA SER A 343 1.22 11.77 5.60
C SER A 343 1.74 13.20 5.84
N LEU A 344 2.45 13.43 6.94
CA LEU A 344 2.99 14.75 7.29
C LEU A 344 4.42 14.98 6.76
N THR A 345 5.08 13.90 6.37
CA THR A 345 6.34 13.82 5.62
C THR A 345 6.15 12.81 4.49
N PRO A 346 7.10 12.64 3.56
CA PRO A 346 7.23 11.39 2.81
C PRO A 346 7.25 10.20 3.79
N CYS A 347 6.42 9.20 3.51
CA CYS A 347 6.11 8.12 4.44
C CYS A 347 6.05 6.78 3.73
N PHE A 348 6.54 5.74 4.40
CA PHE A 348 6.27 4.35 4.06
C PHE A 348 5.67 3.66 5.29
N SER A 349 4.50 3.06 5.12
CA SER A 349 3.87 2.20 6.13
C SER A 349 3.59 0.81 5.55
N ILE A 350 3.56 -0.19 6.42
CA ILE A 350 3.13 -1.55 6.10
C ILE A 350 1.90 -1.82 6.94
N SER A 351 0.80 -2.25 6.33
CA SER A 351 -0.38 -2.71 7.07
C SER A 351 -0.49 -4.23 7.02
N PHE A 352 -0.86 -4.84 8.13
CA PHE A 352 -1.19 -6.26 8.25
C PHE A 352 -2.66 -6.37 8.58
N TRP A 353 -3.47 -6.94 7.68
CA TRP A 353 -4.91 -7.09 7.86
C TRP A 353 -5.27 -8.54 8.15
N TRP A 354 -5.88 -8.83 9.31
CA TRP A 354 -6.24 -10.20 9.70
C TRP A 354 -7.59 -10.34 10.41
#